data_AF-A0A429A1B5-F1
#
_entry.id   AF-A0A429A1B5-F1
#
_cell.length_a   1.000
_cell.length_b   1.000
_cell.length_c   1.000
_cell.angle_alpha   90.00
_cell.angle_beta   90.00
_cell.angle_gamma   90.00
#
_symmetry.space_group_name_H-M   'P 1'
#
loop_
_entity.id
_entity.type
_entity.pdbx_description
1 polymer ?
#
loop_
_entity_poly.entity_id
_entity_poly.type
_entity_poly.pdbx_seq_one_letter_code
_entity_poly.pdbx_strand_id
1 'polypeptide(L)'
;MLPEAKSLVTEVPAAPSPDKQGKRRKQKQDKPASLWTDAWYDLRRRPMFIISAVLITILLVMAFWPSLFTSIDPTNAQTCDLSTARQLPSQGHLFGKDSQGCDVFARTIYGARNSIVIGVTTTILTMIVGGLLGLFAGFRSGVIDSVSSRVTEIFFAIPPILGALLIAATFRDSGINSILLVIAALAVLGWPMVFRIMRASVITAKSQDFVVAARSVGAGQWRIMFKHLLPNSLAPVIVVSTINLGGYIAAEAALSFLGVGVQSPDISWGLMIADARPRFLDASLPLFFPALFLSVTVLAFIMLGDAVRDALDPKLR
;
A
#
# COMPACT_ATOMS: atom_id res chain seq x y z
N MET A 1 -14.03 22.65 -80.38
CA MET A 1 -14.23 21.23 -80.76
C MET A 1 -13.06 20.44 -80.20
N LEU A 2 -13.35 19.23 -79.70
CA LEU A 2 -12.50 18.33 -78.89
C LEU A 2 -11.19 17.85 -79.59
N PRO A 3 -10.27 17.19 -78.85
CA PRO A 3 -8.80 17.26 -78.96
C PRO A 3 -8.19 16.08 -79.75
N GLU A 4 -6.85 16.05 -79.93
CA GLU A 4 -6.09 14.80 -79.77
C GLU A 4 -4.56 14.95 -79.70
N ALA A 5 -3.98 13.99 -78.97
CA ALA A 5 -2.64 13.41 -79.05
C ALA A 5 -1.40 14.24 -78.65
N LYS A 6 -0.85 13.91 -77.47
CA LYS A 6 0.60 14.01 -77.24
C LYS A 6 1.11 12.72 -76.60
N SER A 7 1.84 11.95 -77.39
CA SER A 7 2.55 10.74 -77.00
C SER A 7 3.87 11.07 -76.30
N LEU A 8 4.23 10.13 -75.44
CA LEU A 8 5.37 10.05 -74.54
C LEU A 8 6.73 10.00 -75.26
N VAL A 9 7.68 10.83 -74.85
CA VAL A 9 9.12 10.50 -74.82
C VAL A 9 9.79 11.33 -73.71
N THR A 10 10.44 10.67 -72.75
CA THR A 10 11.66 11.12 -72.03
C THR A 10 12.07 9.96 -71.12
N GLU A 11 13.05 9.17 -71.53
CA GLU A 11 14.47 9.27 -71.15
C GLU A 11 14.80 8.37 -69.94
N VAL A 12 15.62 7.36 -70.22
CA VAL A 12 16.12 6.38 -69.26
C VAL A 12 17.25 7.03 -68.45
N PRO A 13 17.17 7.14 -67.12
CA PRO A 13 18.30 7.56 -66.31
C PRO A 13 19.29 6.40 -66.16
N ALA A 14 20.56 6.71 -66.41
CA ALA A 14 21.69 5.80 -66.25
C ALA A 14 21.81 5.23 -64.83
N ALA A 15 22.25 3.96 -64.75
CA ALA A 15 22.46 3.24 -63.50
C ALA A 15 23.61 3.83 -62.67
N PRO A 16 23.45 4.00 -61.33
CA PRO A 16 24.58 4.25 -60.44
C PRO A 16 25.34 2.94 -60.15
N SER A 17 26.66 3.06 -60.17
CA SER A 17 27.70 2.04 -59.92
C SER A 17 27.57 1.26 -58.60
N PRO A 18 28.03 -0.01 -58.56
CA PRO A 18 27.94 -0.85 -57.37
C PRO A 18 29.18 -0.67 -56.48
N ASP A 19 29.24 0.39 -55.67
CA ASP A 19 30.11 0.31 -54.49
C ASP A 19 29.71 1.27 -53.37
N LYS A 20 29.17 0.66 -52.31
CA LYS A 20 29.30 1.00 -50.87
C LYS A 20 28.29 0.16 -50.11
N GLN A 21 28.61 -1.13 -50.01
CA GLN A 21 28.08 -1.95 -48.92
C GLN A 21 28.43 -1.32 -47.58
N GLY A 22 27.54 -1.51 -46.60
CA GLY A 22 28.02 -1.75 -45.25
C GLY A 22 27.78 -0.67 -44.20
N LYS A 23 26.54 -0.22 -44.04
CA LYS A 23 26.00 -0.03 -42.68
C LYS A 23 24.57 -0.54 -42.61
N ARG A 24 24.42 -1.87 -42.50
CA ARG A 24 23.24 -2.46 -41.84
C ARG A 24 23.11 -1.75 -40.49
N ARG A 25 22.16 -0.83 -40.35
CA ARG A 25 21.69 -0.38 -39.04
C ARG A 25 21.32 -1.66 -38.31
N LYS A 26 22.14 -2.07 -37.34
CA LYS A 26 21.73 -3.06 -36.35
C LYS A 26 20.46 -2.49 -35.74
N GLN A 27 19.30 -2.98 -36.17
CA GLN A 27 18.08 -2.89 -35.37
C GLN A 27 18.49 -3.43 -34.02
N LYS A 28 18.59 -2.52 -33.04
CA LYS A 28 18.74 -2.92 -31.65
C LYS A 28 17.56 -3.82 -31.41
N GLN A 29 17.84 -5.10 -31.25
CA GLN A 29 16.88 -6.09 -30.85
C GLN A 29 16.35 -5.57 -29.51
N ASP A 30 15.17 -4.97 -29.52
CA ASP A 30 14.53 -4.50 -28.30
C ASP A 30 14.37 -5.74 -27.44
N LYS A 31 15.22 -5.81 -26.40
CA LYS A 31 15.13 -6.87 -25.39
C LYS A 31 13.68 -6.83 -24.91
N PRO A 32 12.99 -7.98 -24.77
CA PRO A 32 11.66 -7.99 -24.18
C PRO A 32 11.79 -7.33 -22.81
N ALA A 33 11.34 -6.08 -22.72
CA ALA A 33 11.60 -5.26 -21.56
C ALA A 33 10.79 -5.84 -20.41
N SER A 34 11.48 -6.19 -19.34
CA SER A 34 10.82 -6.67 -18.12
C SER A 34 9.98 -5.51 -17.60
N LEU A 35 8.65 -5.66 -17.60
CA LEU A 35 7.68 -4.66 -17.12
C LEU A 35 8.13 -4.01 -15.79
N TRP A 36 8.67 -4.84 -14.90
CA TRP A 36 9.19 -4.45 -13.59
C TRP A 36 10.44 -3.55 -13.66
N THR A 37 11.34 -3.81 -14.60
CA THR A 37 12.58 -3.04 -14.76
C THR A 37 12.28 -1.65 -15.32
N ASP A 38 11.39 -1.56 -16.31
CA ASP A 38 10.97 -0.28 -16.87
C ASP A 38 10.17 0.52 -15.85
N ALA A 39 9.23 -0.13 -15.15
CA ALA A 39 8.45 0.51 -14.10
C ALA A 39 9.35 1.12 -13.02
N TRP A 40 10.42 0.42 -12.64
CA TRP A 40 11.39 0.93 -11.67
C TRP A 40 12.18 2.14 -12.15
N TYR A 41 12.57 2.14 -13.43
CA TYR A 41 13.28 3.25 -14.03
C TYR A 41 12.44 4.53 -14.07
N ASP A 42 11.16 4.40 -14.42
CA ASP A 42 10.21 5.51 -14.43
C ASP A 42 9.89 5.99 -13.02
N LEU A 43 9.70 5.06 -12.08
CA LEU A 43 9.31 5.35 -10.71
C LEU A 43 10.37 6.19 -9.97
N ARG A 44 11.65 5.84 -10.10
CA ARG A 44 12.76 6.52 -9.41
C ARG A 44 12.94 7.99 -9.81
N ARG A 45 12.41 8.41 -10.96
CA ARG A 45 12.51 9.78 -11.46
C ARG A 45 11.34 10.66 -11.02
N ARG A 46 10.28 10.07 -10.46
CA ARG A 46 9.06 10.80 -10.08
C ARG A 46 9.22 11.48 -8.72
N PRO A 47 8.93 12.79 -8.61
CA PRO A 47 9.09 13.53 -7.35
C PRO A 47 8.17 12.99 -6.25
N MET A 48 6.93 12.61 -6.58
CA MET A 48 5.99 12.02 -5.62
C MET A 48 6.53 10.71 -5.00
N PHE A 49 7.20 9.87 -5.81
CA PHE A 49 7.85 8.66 -5.31
C PHE A 49 9.01 8.99 -4.37
N ILE A 50 9.86 9.95 -4.74
CA ILE A 50 11.02 10.32 -3.92
C ILE A 50 10.56 10.88 -2.58
N ILE A 51 9.59 11.80 -2.57
CA ILE A 51 9.06 12.42 -1.34
C ILE A 51 8.45 11.35 -0.42
N SER A 52 7.58 10.49 -0.96
CA SER A 52 6.96 9.41 -0.17
C SER A 52 7.99 8.40 0.34
N ALA A 53 8.96 8.00 -0.49
CA ALA A 53 10.02 7.09 -0.09
C ALA A 53 10.90 7.67 1.03
N VAL A 54 11.26 8.96 0.97
CA VAL A 54 12.01 9.64 2.04
C VAL A 54 11.19 9.68 3.34
N LEU A 55 9.92 10.08 3.28
CA LEU A 55 9.04 10.11 4.46
C LEU A 55 8.90 8.73 5.09
N ILE A 56 8.58 7.71 4.29
CA ILE A 56 8.45 6.33 4.78
C ILE A 56 9.77 5.83 5.38
N THR A 57 10.92 6.17 4.78
CA THR A 57 12.23 5.80 5.32
C THR A 57 12.44 6.42 6.70
N ILE A 58 12.15 7.70 6.89
CA ILE A 58 12.24 8.36 8.19
C ILE A 58 11.31 7.69 9.21
N LEU A 59 10.07 7.40 8.82
CA LEU A 59 9.08 6.74 9.68
C LEU A 59 9.50 5.32 10.07
N LEU A 60 10.10 4.55 9.17
CA LEU A 60 10.63 3.22 9.47
C LEU A 60 11.83 3.32 10.42
N VAL A 61 12.76 4.26 10.19
CA VAL A 61 13.88 4.48 11.12
C VAL A 61 13.36 4.84 12.51
N MET A 62 12.33 5.68 12.59
CA MET A 62 11.65 6.05 13.82
C MET A 62 11.00 4.86 14.53
N ALA A 63 10.34 3.97 13.78
CA ALA A 63 9.67 2.78 14.32
C ALA A 63 10.65 1.69 14.80
N PHE A 64 11.77 1.49 14.10
CA PHE A 64 12.75 0.45 14.44
C PHE A 64 13.81 0.91 15.43
N TRP A 65 14.23 2.17 15.37
CA TRP A 65 15.27 2.75 16.24
C TRP A 65 14.79 4.07 16.87
N PRO A 66 13.78 4.01 17.76
CA PRO A 66 13.26 5.21 18.41
C PRO A 66 14.33 5.92 19.28
N SER A 67 15.32 5.16 19.77
CA SER A 67 16.45 5.68 20.56
C SER A 67 17.37 6.64 19.80
N LEU A 68 17.31 6.68 18.46
CA LEU A 68 18.03 7.68 17.66
C LEU A 68 17.40 9.07 17.75
N PHE A 69 16.11 9.15 18.11
CA PHE A 69 15.37 10.40 18.17
C PHE A 69 15.21 10.91 19.60
N THR A 70 15.03 10.01 20.57
CA THR A 70 14.81 10.36 21.97
C THR A 70 15.58 9.43 22.91
N SER A 71 16.12 9.98 23.99
CA SER A 71 16.73 9.22 25.08
C SER A 71 15.73 8.87 26.20
N ILE A 72 14.51 9.41 26.13
CA ILE A 72 13.45 9.17 27.11
C ILE A 72 12.69 7.92 26.70
N ASP A 73 12.52 6.98 27.63
CA ASP A 73 11.71 5.78 27.45
C ASP A 73 10.27 6.01 27.95
N PRO A 74 9.29 6.24 27.05
CA PRO A 74 7.91 6.52 27.44
C PRO A 74 7.13 5.27 27.87
N THR A 75 7.72 4.07 27.74
CA THR A 75 7.07 2.81 28.17
C THR A 75 7.21 2.58 29.66
N ASN A 76 8.17 3.26 30.29
CA ASN A 76 8.41 3.21 31.71
C ASN A 76 7.51 4.22 32.44
N ALA A 77 6.55 3.72 33.23
CA ALA A 77 5.56 4.55 33.93
C ALA A 77 6.19 5.58 34.88
N GLN A 78 7.40 5.32 35.38
CA GLN A 78 8.15 6.22 36.27
C GLN A 78 8.69 7.47 35.56
N THR A 79 8.62 7.51 34.22
CA THR A 79 9.01 8.70 33.44
C THR A 79 7.89 9.74 33.35
N CYS A 80 6.67 9.38 33.76
CA CYS A 80 5.52 10.27 33.77
C CYS A 80 5.34 10.89 35.15
N ASP A 81 5.23 12.22 35.21
CA ASP A 81 5.05 12.97 36.46
C ASP A 81 3.84 13.91 36.37
N LEU A 82 2.75 13.55 37.07
CA LEU A 82 1.51 14.30 37.10
C LEU A 82 1.67 15.75 37.59
N SER A 83 2.68 16.05 38.41
CA SER A 83 2.93 17.42 38.88
C SER A 83 3.34 18.35 37.72
N THR A 84 3.89 17.78 36.66
CA THR A 84 4.31 18.45 35.43
C THR A 84 3.34 18.22 34.25
N ALA A 85 2.12 17.74 34.54
CA ALA A 85 1.13 17.45 33.51
C ALA A 85 0.77 18.72 32.71
N ARG A 86 0.61 18.56 31.39
CA ARG A 86 0.27 19.65 30.45
C ARG A 86 1.28 20.79 30.40
N GLN A 87 2.52 20.55 30.82
CA GLN A 87 3.59 21.52 30.67
C GLN A 87 3.83 21.81 29.17
N LEU A 88 3.91 23.09 28.82
CA LEU A 88 4.28 23.53 27.47
C LEU A 88 5.68 23.02 27.08
N PRO A 89 6.02 23.06 25.78
CA PRO A 89 7.37 22.76 25.31
C PRO A 89 8.46 23.44 26.14
N SER A 90 9.44 22.66 26.60
CA SER A 90 10.55 23.13 27.42
C SER A 90 11.84 22.38 27.06
N GLN A 91 12.99 22.84 27.56
CA GLN A 91 14.26 22.15 27.30
C GLN A 91 14.20 20.72 27.87
N GLY A 92 14.48 19.73 27.02
CA GLY A 92 14.33 18.30 27.33
C GLY A 92 12.95 17.72 27.00
N HIS A 93 11.92 18.55 26.78
CA HIS A 93 10.55 18.14 26.44
C HIS A 93 10.04 18.92 25.23
N LEU A 94 10.51 18.54 24.02
CA LEU A 94 10.34 19.33 22.79
C LEU A 94 8.87 19.59 22.43
N PHE A 95 7.99 18.63 22.68
CA PHE A 95 6.54 18.74 22.42
C PHE A 95 5.71 18.99 23.69
N GLY A 96 6.39 19.24 24.82
CA GLY A 96 5.76 19.35 26.13
C GLY A 96 5.33 17.99 26.69
N LYS A 97 4.49 18.04 27.73
CA LYS A 97 4.00 16.86 28.44
C LYS A 97 2.49 16.69 28.30
N ASP A 98 2.03 15.44 28.31
CA ASP A 98 0.63 15.10 28.17
C ASP A 98 -0.17 15.28 29.48
N SER A 99 -1.44 14.86 29.44
CA SER A 99 -2.35 14.86 30.58
C SER A 99 -1.87 14.08 31.81
N GLN A 100 -0.93 13.15 31.63
CA GLN A 100 -0.35 12.30 32.66
C GLN A 100 1.10 12.70 33.00
N GLY A 101 1.61 13.77 32.39
CA GLY A 101 2.98 14.23 32.61
C GLY A 101 4.04 13.41 31.88
N CYS A 102 3.66 12.61 30.90
CA CYS A 102 4.60 11.88 30.04
C CYS A 102 5.08 12.78 28.89
N ASP A 103 6.30 12.54 28.40
CA ASP A 103 6.87 13.30 27.28
C ASP A 103 6.15 12.99 25.95
N VAL A 104 5.54 14.01 25.33
CA VAL A 104 4.74 13.87 24.11
C VAL A 104 5.61 13.50 22.91
N PHE A 105 6.84 14.03 22.84
CA PHE A 105 7.75 13.78 21.73
C PHE A 105 8.16 12.30 21.72
N ALA A 106 8.65 11.79 22.84
CA ALA A 106 9.05 10.41 23.01
C ALA A 106 7.88 9.45 22.74
N ARG A 107 6.68 9.73 23.29
CA ARG A 107 5.48 8.95 22.98
C ARG A 107 5.15 8.96 21.48
N THR A 108 5.31 10.09 20.79
CA THR A 108 5.03 10.20 19.35
C THR A 108 6.01 9.35 18.52
N ILE A 109 7.29 9.35 18.88
CA ILE A 109 8.32 8.51 18.25
C ILE A 109 8.02 7.02 18.48
N TYR A 110 7.78 6.60 19.72
CA TYR A 110 7.51 5.20 20.08
C TYR A 110 6.17 4.70 19.52
N GLY A 111 5.15 5.57 19.45
CA GLY A 111 3.84 5.25 18.91
C GLY A 111 3.86 4.88 17.42
N ALA A 112 4.87 5.34 16.68
CA ALA A 112 5.06 5.00 15.27
C ALA A 112 5.15 3.49 15.03
N ARG A 113 5.81 2.77 15.95
CA ARG A 113 6.04 1.34 15.83
C ARG A 113 4.73 0.57 15.76
N ASN A 114 3.85 0.78 16.73
CA ASN A 114 2.60 0.03 16.81
C ASN A 114 1.64 0.41 15.67
N SER A 115 1.50 1.70 15.34
CA SER A 115 0.65 2.13 14.23
C SER A 115 1.13 1.57 12.88
N ILE A 116 2.44 1.56 12.62
CA ILE A 116 3.01 0.99 11.37
C ILE A 116 2.89 -0.54 11.37
N VAL A 117 3.17 -1.23 12.47
CA VAL A 117 3.04 -2.69 12.57
C VAL A 117 1.60 -3.13 12.29
N ILE A 118 0.61 -2.43 12.83
CA ILE A 118 -0.81 -2.75 12.58
C ILE A 118 -1.14 -2.57 11.10
N GLY A 119 -0.78 -1.44 10.50
CA GLY A 119 -1.01 -1.18 9.08
C GLY A 119 -0.36 -2.19 8.15
N VAL A 120 0.93 -2.47 8.36
CA VAL A 120 1.73 -3.41 7.54
C VAL A 120 1.20 -4.84 7.70
N THR A 121 1.00 -5.31 8.93
CA THR A 121 0.57 -6.69 9.19
C THR A 121 -0.83 -6.95 8.63
N THR A 122 -1.75 -5.99 8.80
CA THR A 122 -3.10 -6.07 8.23
C THR A 122 -3.04 -6.12 6.70
N THR A 123 -2.19 -5.29 6.08
CA THR A 123 -2.00 -5.27 4.62
C THR A 123 -1.47 -6.60 4.11
N ILE A 124 -0.46 -7.16 4.77
CA ILE A 124 0.13 -8.45 4.39
C ILE A 124 -0.91 -9.56 4.52
N LEU A 125 -1.66 -9.61 5.63
CA LEU A 125 -2.65 -10.65 5.87
C LEU A 125 -3.79 -10.60 4.85
N THR A 126 -4.32 -9.40 4.57
CA THR A 126 -5.38 -9.21 3.56
C THR A 126 -4.88 -9.50 2.14
N MET A 127 -3.63 -9.16 1.83
CA MET A 127 -2.99 -9.46 0.55
C MET A 127 -2.79 -10.96 0.34
N ILE A 128 -2.34 -11.68 1.37
CA ILE A 128 -2.15 -13.15 1.29
C ILE A 128 -3.51 -13.84 1.17
N VAL A 129 -4.45 -13.57 2.08
CA VAL A 129 -5.75 -14.24 2.10
C VAL A 129 -6.56 -13.89 0.86
N GLY A 130 -6.77 -12.59 0.61
CA GLY A 130 -7.52 -12.13 -0.55
C GLY A 130 -6.84 -12.50 -1.87
N GLY A 131 -5.51 -12.36 -1.95
CA GLY A 131 -4.74 -12.68 -3.16
C GLY A 131 -4.78 -14.16 -3.51
N LEU A 132 -4.58 -15.06 -2.55
CA LEU A 132 -4.65 -16.50 -2.82
C LEU A 132 -6.08 -16.92 -3.18
N LEU A 133 -7.09 -16.52 -2.42
CA LEU A 133 -8.48 -16.84 -2.73
C LEU A 133 -8.90 -16.29 -4.10
N GLY A 134 -8.51 -15.06 -4.42
CA GLY A 134 -8.80 -14.42 -5.71
C GLY A 134 -8.10 -15.11 -6.87
N LEU A 135 -6.85 -15.57 -6.68
CA LEU A 135 -6.12 -16.38 -7.65
C LEU A 135 -6.85 -17.69 -7.96
N PHE A 136 -7.27 -18.42 -6.92
CA PHE A 136 -7.99 -19.68 -7.10
C PHE A 136 -9.35 -19.50 -7.76
N ALA A 137 -10.11 -18.49 -7.34
CA ALA A 137 -11.43 -18.16 -7.89
C ALA A 137 -11.32 -17.76 -9.37
N GLY A 138 -10.42 -16.82 -9.70
CA GLY A 138 -10.22 -16.35 -11.07
C GLY A 138 -9.72 -17.44 -12.01
N PHE A 139 -8.87 -18.36 -11.53
CA PHE A 139 -8.32 -19.43 -12.38
C PHE A 139 -9.38 -20.50 -12.72
N ARG A 140 -10.15 -20.97 -11.73
CA ARG A 140 -11.09 -22.10 -11.91
C ARG A 140 -12.49 -21.70 -12.40
N SER A 141 -12.88 -20.42 -12.29
CA SER A 141 -14.12 -19.83 -12.87
C SER A 141 -15.41 -20.68 -12.68
N GLY A 142 -15.54 -21.39 -11.55
CA GLY A 142 -16.61 -22.36 -11.30
C GLY A 142 -17.27 -22.20 -9.93
N VAL A 143 -17.64 -23.29 -9.26
CA VAL A 143 -18.31 -23.24 -7.94
C VAL A 143 -17.48 -22.48 -6.90
N ILE A 144 -16.15 -22.70 -6.86
CA ILE A 144 -15.24 -21.99 -5.96
C ILE A 144 -15.33 -20.48 -6.17
N ASP A 145 -15.45 -20.04 -7.42
CA ASP A 145 -15.56 -18.64 -7.78
C ASP A 145 -16.89 -18.04 -7.33
N SER A 146 -17.99 -18.74 -7.62
CA SER A 146 -19.34 -18.33 -7.22
C SER A 146 -19.47 -18.23 -5.70
N VAL A 147 -19.09 -19.27 -4.95
CA VAL A 147 -19.17 -19.29 -3.48
C VAL A 147 -18.29 -18.20 -2.86
N SER A 148 -17.03 -18.07 -3.29
CA SER A 148 -16.12 -17.06 -2.74
C SER A 148 -16.64 -15.64 -3.02
N SER A 149 -17.18 -15.41 -4.22
CA SER A 149 -17.77 -14.12 -4.60
C SER A 149 -18.99 -13.78 -3.72
N ARG A 150 -19.89 -14.75 -3.48
CA ARG A 150 -21.03 -14.57 -2.56
C ARG A 150 -20.60 -14.25 -1.14
N VAL A 151 -19.58 -14.95 -0.63
CA VAL A 151 -19.02 -14.64 0.69
C VAL A 151 -18.51 -13.20 0.72
N THR A 152 -17.76 -12.75 -0.29
CA THR A 152 -17.28 -11.35 -0.33
C THR A 152 -18.40 -10.31 -0.43
N GLU A 153 -19.50 -10.61 -1.13
CA GLU A 153 -20.68 -9.74 -1.21
C GLU A 153 -21.30 -9.49 0.18
N ILE A 154 -21.35 -10.53 1.03
CA ILE A 154 -21.83 -10.41 2.42
C ILE A 154 -20.95 -9.44 3.22
N PHE A 155 -19.63 -9.55 3.10
CA PHE A 155 -18.72 -8.63 3.79
C PHE A 155 -18.85 -7.18 3.30
N PHE A 156 -19.08 -6.96 2.01
CA PHE A 156 -19.29 -5.61 1.47
C PHE A 156 -20.61 -4.96 1.91
N ALA A 157 -21.60 -5.73 2.36
CA ALA A 157 -22.81 -5.18 2.94
C ALA A 157 -22.56 -4.53 4.31
N ILE A 158 -21.44 -4.87 4.98
CA ILE A 158 -21.07 -4.35 6.29
C ILE A 158 -20.10 -3.17 6.11
N PRO A 159 -20.40 -1.97 6.63
CA PRO A 159 -19.44 -0.87 6.64
C PRO A 159 -18.17 -1.29 7.40
N PRO A 160 -16.97 -1.28 6.77
CA PRO A 160 -15.77 -1.93 7.34
C PRO A 160 -15.38 -1.42 8.73
N ILE A 161 -15.47 -0.10 8.95
CA ILE A 161 -15.17 0.51 10.24
C ILE A 161 -16.17 0.09 11.31
N LEU A 162 -17.46 0.01 10.99
CA LEU A 162 -18.48 -0.45 11.94
C LEU A 162 -18.29 -1.93 12.26
N GLY A 163 -18.00 -2.76 11.25
CA GLY A 163 -17.68 -4.17 11.46
C GLY A 163 -16.46 -4.37 12.35
N ALA A 164 -15.38 -3.64 12.08
CA ALA A 164 -14.17 -3.70 12.89
C ALA A 164 -14.40 -3.21 14.33
N LEU A 165 -15.17 -2.13 14.51
CA LEU A 165 -15.60 -1.61 15.82
C LEU A 165 -16.38 -2.66 16.60
N LEU A 166 -17.36 -3.32 15.98
CA LEU A 166 -18.17 -4.35 16.64
C LEU A 166 -17.32 -5.55 17.08
N ILE A 167 -16.43 -6.04 16.22
CA ILE A 167 -15.51 -7.13 16.58
C ILE A 167 -14.60 -6.69 17.73
N ALA A 168 -13.98 -5.51 17.60
CA ALA A 168 -13.04 -5.03 18.61
C ALA A 168 -13.71 -4.78 19.97
N ALA A 169 -14.91 -4.21 19.98
CA ALA A 169 -15.69 -3.98 21.19
C ALA A 169 -16.12 -5.29 21.86
N THR A 170 -16.56 -6.28 21.07
CA THR A 170 -17.05 -7.56 21.59
C THR A 170 -15.94 -8.38 22.24
N PHE A 171 -14.75 -8.36 21.65
CA PHE A 171 -13.61 -9.15 22.13
C PHE A 171 -12.63 -8.34 23.00
N ARG A 172 -12.96 -7.09 23.37
CA ARG A 172 -12.06 -6.22 24.13
C ARG A 172 -11.56 -6.86 25.43
N ASP A 173 -12.47 -7.49 26.18
CA ASP A 173 -12.18 -8.08 27.49
C ASP A 173 -11.83 -9.58 27.42
N SER A 174 -11.55 -10.10 26.22
CA SER A 174 -11.24 -11.52 26.00
C SER A 174 -9.83 -11.94 26.42
N GLY A 175 -9.00 -11.00 26.90
CA GLY A 175 -7.59 -11.23 27.24
C GLY A 175 -6.65 -11.30 26.03
N ILE A 176 -7.16 -11.13 24.80
CA ILE A 176 -6.36 -11.02 23.58
C ILE A 176 -5.61 -9.67 23.59
N ASN A 177 -4.35 -9.68 23.19
CA ASN A 177 -3.58 -8.44 23.01
C ASN A 177 -4.30 -7.46 22.05
N SER A 178 -4.44 -6.20 22.45
CA SER A 178 -5.23 -5.21 21.69
C SER A 178 -4.71 -4.98 20.26
N ILE A 179 -3.40 -5.05 20.03
CA ILE A 179 -2.79 -4.89 18.70
C ILE A 179 -3.24 -6.05 17.80
N LEU A 180 -3.16 -7.29 18.30
CA LEU A 180 -3.61 -8.47 17.54
C LEU A 180 -5.10 -8.44 17.24
N LEU A 181 -5.91 -8.00 18.20
CA LEU A 181 -7.35 -7.87 18.03
C LEU A 181 -7.71 -6.83 16.96
N VAL A 182 -7.04 -5.68 16.93
CA VAL A 182 -7.22 -4.67 15.87
C VAL A 182 -6.80 -5.21 14.50
N ILE A 183 -5.64 -5.88 14.41
CA ILE A 183 -5.16 -6.49 13.16
C ILE A 183 -6.18 -7.52 12.65
N ALA A 184 -6.68 -8.40 13.53
CA ALA A 184 -7.64 -9.42 13.17
C ALA A 184 -8.97 -8.80 12.69
N ALA A 185 -9.49 -7.82 13.43
CA ALA A 185 -10.72 -7.11 13.07
C ALA A 185 -10.60 -6.47 11.68
N LEU A 186 -9.54 -5.69 11.43
CA LEU A 186 -9.34 -5.04 10.14
C LEU A 186 -9.09 -6.04 9.00
N ALA A 187 -8.35 -7.13 9.25
CA ALA A 187 -8.02 -8.11 8.22
C ALA A 187 -9.24 -8.93 7.77
N VAL A 188 -10.12 -9.31 8.72
CA VAL A 188 -11.36 -10.04 8.43
C VAL A 188 -12.30 -9.23 7.54
N LEU A 189 -12.31 -7.90 7.67
CA LEU A 189 -13.11 -7.02 6.82
C LEU A 189 -12.37 -6.56 5.55
N GLY A 190 -11.04 -6.62 5.53
CA GLY A 190 -10.22 -6.06 4.46
C GLY A 190 -9.95 -6.97 3.27
N TRP A 191 -9.87 -8.29 3.49
CA TRP A 191 -9.53 -9.27 2.44
C TRP A 191 -10.47 -9.30 1.21
N PRO A 192 -11.79 -9.00 1.29
CA PRO A 192 -12.70 -9.07 0.14
C PRO A 192 -12.33 -8.12 -0.99
N MET A 193 -11.79 -6.94 -0.66
CA MET A 193 -11.36 -5.96 -1.65
C MET A 193 -10.19 -6.49 -2.48
N VAL A 194 -9.19 -7.06 -1.80
CA VAL A 194 -8.02 -7.65 -2.47
C VAL A 194 -8.42 -8.89 -3.27
N PHE A 195 -9.31 -9.73 -2.74
CA PHE A 195 -9.89 -10.86 -3.46
C PHE A 195 -10.47 -10.43 -4.81
N ARG A 196 -11.32 -9.40 -4.82
CA ARG A 196 -12.00 -8.93 -6.03
C ARG A 196 -11.00 -8.44 -7.09
N ILE A 197 -9.98 -7.70 -6.67
CA ILE A 197 -8.95 -7.18 -7.57
C ILE A 197 -8.11 -8.30 -8.16
N MET A 198 -7.63 -9.21 -7.30
CA MET A 198 -6.82 -10.35 -7.75
C MET A 198 -7.62 -11.25 -8.69
N ARG A 199 -8.88 -11.56 -8.34
CA ARG A 199 -9.80 -12.32 -9.19
C ARG A 199 -9.96 -11.68 -10.57
N ALA A 200 -10.26 -10.39 -10.63
CA ALA A 200 -10.43 -9.67 -11.88
C ALA A 200 -9.14 -9.71 -12.73
N SER A 201 -7.99 -9.44 -12.10
CA SER A 201 -6.69 -9.47 -12.76
C SER A 201 -6.35 -10.86 -13.32
N VAL A 202 -6.70 -11.92 -12.59
CA VAL A 202 -6.45 -13.31 -13.00
C VAL A 202 -7.37 -13.72 -14.15
N ILE A 203 -8.63 -13.30 -14.15
CA ILE A 203 -9.56 -13.54 -15.27
C ILE A 203 -9.00 -12.91 -16.55
N THR A 204 -8.50 -11.66 -16.48
CA THR A 204 -7.88 -10.98 -17.62
C THR A 204 -6.55 -11.61 -18.04
N ALA A 205 -5.70 -12.01 -17.08
CA ALA A 205 -4.41 -12.64 -17.39
C ALA A 205 -4.58 -14.03 -18.00
N LYS A 206 -5.62 -14.77 -17.61
CA LYS A 206 -5.94 -16.12 -18.11
C LYS A 206 -6.25 -16.14 -19.61
N SER A 207 -6.74 -15.04 -20.19
CA SER A 207 -7.07 -14.92 -21.61
C SER A 207 -5.91 -14.44 -22.48
N GLN A 208 -4.70 -14.28 -21.95
CA GLN A 208 -3.54 -13.81 -22.72
C GLN A 208 -2.76 -14.94 -23.40
N ASP A 209 -2.07 -14.62 -24.50
CA ASP A 209 -1.36 -15.57 -25.37
C ASP A 209 -0.29 -16.41 -24.65
N PHE A 210 0.36 -15.84 -23.62
CA PHE A 210 1.36 -16.58 -22.84
C PHE A 210 0.76 -17.80 -22.12
N VAL A 211 -0.54 -17.76 -21.78
CA VAL A 211 -1.24 -18.89 -21.17
C VAL A 211 -1.52 -19.98 -22.19
N VAL A 212 -1.91 -19.59 -23.41
CA VAL A 212 -2.13 -20.51 -24.53
C VAL A 212 -0.81 -21.20 -24.89
N ALA A 213 0.26 -20.43 -25.05
CA ALA A 213 1.60 -20.95 -25.33
C ALA A 213 2.08 -21.91 -24.23
N ALA A 214 1.92 -21.55 -22.95
CA ALA A 214 2.28 -22.43 -21.84
C ALA A 214 1.51 -23.76 -21.87
N ARG A 215 0.21 -23.75 -22.21
CA ARG A 215 -0.59 -24.96 -22.37
C ARG A 215 -0.15 -25.81 -23.57
N SER A 216 0.20 -25.18 -24.69
CA SER A 216 0.68 -25.88 -25.89
C SER A 216 1.98 -26.64 -25.66
N VAL A 217 2.82 -26.17 -24.74
CA VAL A 217 4.07 -26.86 -24.32
C VAL A 217 3.82 -27.85 -23.16
N GLY A 218 2.56 -28.14 -22.82
CA GLY A 218 2.18 -29.13 -21.81
C GLY A 218 2.35 -28.68 -20.35
N ALA A 219 2.37 -27.37 -20.08
CA ALA A 219 2.44 -26.89 -18.70
C ALA A 219 1.18 -27.26 -17.90
N GLY A 220 1.36 -27.93 -16.76
CA GLY A 220 0.26 -28.25 -15.85
C GLY A 220 -0.39 -27.01 -15.22
N GLN A 221 -1.63 -27.17 -14.73
CA GLN A 221 -2.43 -26.08 -14.15
C GLN A 221 -1.71 -25.31 -13.03
N TRP A 222 -1.07 -26.02 -12.10
CA TRP A 222 -0.33 -25.41 -10.99
C TRP A 222 0.87 -24.59 -11.46
N ARG A 223 1.57 -25.07 -12.49
CA ARG A 223 2.69 -24.36 -13.11
C ARG A 223 2.20 -23.09 -13.80
N ILE A 224 1.12 -23.17 -14.57
CA ILE A 224 0.49 -21.99 -15.20
C ILE A 224 0.09 -20.97 -14.13
N MET A 225 -0.57 -21.42 -13.07
CA MET A 225 -1.11 -20.53 -12.05
C MET A 225 -0.02 -19.78 -11.27
N PHE A 226 0.97 -20.48 -10.71
CA PHE A 226 1.99 -19.84 -9.86
C PHE A 226 3.17 -19.25 -10.62
N LYS A 227 3.55 -19.82 -11.77
CA LYS A 227 4.71 -19.33 -12.53
C LYS A 227 4.34 -18.28 -13.58
N HIS A 228 3.09 -18.23 -14.03
CA HIS A 228 2.67 -17.31 -15.08
C HIS A 228 1.54 -16.38 -14.64
N LEU A 229 0.42 -16.87 -14.10
CA LEU A 229 -0.71 -15.98 -13.74
C LEU A 229 -0.41 -15.11 -12.53
N LEU A 230 0.02 -15.70 -11.41
CA LEU A 230 0.31 -14.97 -10.19
C LEU A 230 1.25 -13.77 -10.42
N PRO A 231 2.46 -13.93 -10.99
CA PRO A 231 3.35 -12.79 -11.19
C PRO A 231 2.79 -11.71 -12.13
N ASN A 232 1.96 -12.08 -13.11
CA ASN A 232 1.34 -11.12 -14.03
C ASN A 232 0.09 -10.44 -13.46
N SER A 233 -0.52 -11.01 -12.42
CA SER A 233 -1.71 -10.47 -11.76
C SER A 233 -1.43 -9.71 -10.45
N LEU A 234 -0.18 -9.75 -9.96
CA LEU A 234 0.20 -9.13 -8.69
C LEU A 234 0.30 -7.59 -8.75
N ALA A 235 0.62 -7.01 -9.91
CA ALA A 235 0.88 -5.57 -10.01
C ALA A 235 -0.31 -4.70 -9.52
N PRO A 236 -1.56 -4.90 -9.98
CA PRO A 236 -2.71 -4.16 -9.46
C PRO A 236 -2.97 -4.41 -7.97
N VAL A 237 -2.68 -5.63 -7.48
CA VAL A 237 -2.87 -6.00 -6.07
C VAL A 237 -1.88 -5.24 -5.18
N ILE A 238 -0.60 -5.21 -5.56
CA ILE A 238 0.45 -4.50 -4.81
C ILE A 238 0.15 -3.01 -4.70
N VAL A 239 -0.30 -2.40 -5.81
CA VAL A 239 -0.71 -0.99 -5.85
C VAL A 239 -1.80 -0.71 -4.83
N VAL A 240 -2.90 -1.45 -4.89
CA VAL A 240 -4.04 -1.19 -4.00
C VAL A 240 -3.72 -1.56 -2.55
N SER A 241 -2.97 -2.63 -2.31
CA SER A 241 -2.49 -2.99 -0.97
C SER A 241 -1.62 -1.87 -0.36
N THR A 242 -0.79 -1.20 -1.16
CA THR A 242 0.05 -0.09 -0.68
C THR A 242 -0.80 1.11 -0.26
N ILE A 243 -1.84 1.45 -1.03
CA ILE A 243 -2.79 2.53 -0.68
C ILE A 243 -3.59 2.15 0.58
N ASN A 244 -4.10 0.91 0.63
CA ASN A 244 -4.87 0.40 1.76
C ASN A 244 -4.08 0.36 3.06
N LEU A 245 -2.75 0.21 3.01
CA LEU A 245 -1.88 0.27 4.19
C LEU A 245 -2.09 1.58 4.96
N GLY A 246 -2.04 2.73 4.27
CA GLY A 246 -2.35 4.03 4.88
C GLY A 246 -3.78 4.07 5.44
N GLY A 247 -4.74 3.48 4.73
CA GLY A 247 -6.12 3.31 5.20
C GLY A 247 -6.24 2.49 6.48
N TYR A 248 -5.48 1.40 6.65
CA TYR A 248 -5.48 0.59 7.85
C TYR A 248 -4.83 1.29 9.05
N ILE A 249 -3.79 2.10 8.82
CA ILE A 249 -3.22 2.97 9.87
C ILE A 249 -4.27 3.98 10.36
N ALA A 250 -4.98 4.62 9.43
CA ALA A 250 -6.07 5.53 9.77
C ALA A 250 -7.22 4.82 10.49
N ALA A 251 -7.58 3.60 10.06
CA ALA A 251 -8.63 2.81 10.68
C ALA A 251 -8.27 2.35 12.10
N GLU A 252 -7.03 1.93 12.34
CA GLU A 252 -6.51 1.68 13.70
C GLU A 252 -6.71 2.90 14.58
N ALA A 253 -6.29 4.06 14.11
CA ALA A 253 -6.41 5.27 14.90
C ALA A 253 -7.85 5.67 15.18
N ALA A 254 -8.76 5.46 14.22
CA ALA A 254 -10.19 5.66 14.42
C ALA A 254 -10.74 4.72 15.51
N LEU A 255 -10.36 3.43 15.51
CA LEU A 255 -10.76 2.47 16.54
C LEU A 255 -10.21 2.85 17.92
N SER A 256 -8.95 3.25 17.99
CA SER A 256 -8.30 3.72 19.22
C SER A 256 -8.96 5.00 19.74
N PHE A 257 -9.30 5.94 18.85
CA PHE A 257 -10.06 7.14 19.20
C PHE A 257 -11.46 6.86 19.76
N LEU A 258 -12.12 5.82 19.24
CA LEU A 258 -13.40 5.32 19.75
C LEU A 258 -13.27 4.49 21.03
N GLY A 259 -12.05 4.24 21.51
CA GLY A 259 -11.76 3.56 22.77
C GLY A 259 -11.75 2.03 22.69
N VAL A 260 -11.84 1.43 21.50
CA VAL A 260 -11.84 -0.04 21.30
C VAL A 260 -10.58 -0.56 20.60
N GLY A 261 -9.69 0.35 20.18
CA GLY A 261 -8.44 0.01 19.50
C GLY A 261 -7.33 -0.38 20.47
N VAL A 262 -6.11 0.09 20.18
CA VAL A 262 -4.92 -0.13 21.02
C VAL A 262 -5.17 0.41 22.43
N GLN A 263 -4.78 -0.35 23.45
CA GLN A 263 -4.97 0.01 24.86
C GLN A 263 -3.62 0.17 25.56
N SER A 264 -3.57 1.04 26.57
CA SER A 264 -2.43 1.13 27.48
C SER A 264 -2.12 -0.25 28.10
N PRO A 265 -0.84 -0.64 28.26
CA PRO A 265 0.38 0.18 28.22
C PRO A 265 0.98 0.39 26.81
N ASP A 266 0.38 -0.15 25.75
CA ASP A 266 0.87 0.08 24.40
C ASP A 266 0.68 1.55 23.99
N ILE A 267 1.55 2.05 23.11
CA ILE A 267 1.49 3.42 22.59
C ILE A 267 1.20 3.35 21.09
N SER A 268 0.18 4.06 20.61
CA SER A 268 -0.07 4.30 19.18
C SER A 268 -0.49 5.76 18.97
N TRP A 269 -0.37 6.29 17.76
CA TRP A 269 -0.81 7.67 17.50
C TRP A 269 -2.32 7.83 17.72
N GLY A 270 -3.10 6.81 17.35
CA GLY A 270 -4.53 6.78 17.61
C GLY A 270 -4.89 6.90 19.09
N LEU A 271 -4.19 6.13 19.93
CA LEU A 271 -4.39 6.17 21.37
C LEU A 271 -3.94 7.52 21.96
N MET A 272 -2.83 8.08 21.50
CA MET A 272 -2.38 9.41 21.96
C MET A 272 -3.40 10.50 21.64
N ILE A 273 -4.02 10.46 20.45
CA ILE A 273 -5.09 11.39 20.06
C ILE A 273 -6.32 11.18 20.97
N ALA A 274 -6.67 9.92 21.27
CA ALA A 274 -7.78 9.57 22.15
C ALA A 274 -7.57 10.13 23.57
N ASP A 275 -6.37 9.94 24.13
CA ASP A 275 -5.99 10.38 25.48
C ASP A 275 -5.96 11.91 25.62
N ALA A 276 -5.59 12.62 24.55
CA ALA A 276 -5.53 14.08 24.54
C ALA A 276 -6.89 14.75 24.29
N ARG A 277 -7.86 14.05 23.68
CA ARG A 277 -9.17 14.61 23.29
C ARG A 277 -9.91 15.34 24.42
N PRO A 278 -10.04 14.81 25.65
CA PRO A 278 -10.84 15.45 26.69
C PRO A 278 -10.31 16.82 27.15
N ARG A 279 -9.02 17.09 26.93
CA ARG A 279 -8.34 18.32 27.38
C ARG A 279 -7.84 19.17 26.22
N PHE A 280 -8.42 19.00 25.03
CA PHE A 280 -7.98 19.69 23.82
C PHE A 280 -8.02 21.23 23.96
N LEU A 281 -9.03 21.77 24.67
CA LEU A 281 -9.17 23.20 24.91
C LEU A 281 -8.12 23.75 25.90
N ASP A 282 -7.65 22.92 26.83
CA ASP A 282 -6.64 23.31 27.83
C ASP A 282 -5.21 23.13 27.31
N ALA A 283 -4.97 22.05 26.55
CA ALA A 283 -3.68 21.67 26.00
C ALA A 283 -3.87 20.99 24.64
N SER A 284 -3.72 21.76 23.55
CA SER A 284 -3.93 21.27 22.19
C SER A 284 -2.71 20.55 21.59
N LEU A 285 -1.50 20.90 22.02
CA LEU A 285 -0.25 20.34 21.48
C LEU A 285 -0.12 18.81 21.64
N PRO A 286 -0.49 18.19 22.78
CA PRO A 286 -0.44 16.72 22.92
C PRO A 286 -1.32 15.97 21.92
N LEU A 287 -2.36 16.60 21.37
CA LEU A 287 -3.19 16.02 20.30
C LEU A 287 -2.63 16.34 18.91
N PHE A 288 -2.15 17.57 18.71
CA PHE A 288 -1.70 18.06 17.40
C PHE A 288 -0.54 17.25 16.82
N PHE A 289 0.51 16.98 17.61
CA PHE A 289 1.68 16.26 17.12
C PHE A 289 1.42 14.81 16.68
N PRO A 290 0.80 13.94 17.47
CA PRO A 290 0.47 12.59 17.01
C PRO A 290 -0.48 12.60 15.81
N ALA A 291 -1.44 13.54 15.74
CA ALA A 291 -2.32 13.70 14.58
C ALA A 291 -1.55 14.12 13.30
N LEU A 292 -0.56 15.01 13.42
CA LEU A 292 0.29 15.42 12.31
C LEU A 292 1.12 14.24 11.78
N PHE A 293 1.78 13.48 12.68
CA PHE A 293 2.58 12.32 12.31
C PHE A 293 1.74 11.22 11.64
N LEU A 294 0.55 10.94 12.18
CA LEU A 294 -0.42 10.04 11.56
C LEU A 294 -0.78 10.52 10.16
N SER A 295 -1.16 11.79 10.00
CA SER A 295 -1.59 12.35 8.72
C SER A 295 -0.50 12.30 7.66
N VAL A 296 0.73 12.67 8.03
CA VAL A 296 1.91 12.59 7.15
C VAL A 296 2.18 11.14 6.74
N THR A 297 2.04 10.19 7.68
CA THR A 297 2.26 8.77 7.40
C THR A 297 1.23 8.22 6.41
N VAL A 298 -0.05 8.49 6.65
CA VAL A 298 -1.14 8.05 5.75
C VAL A 298 -0.93 8.65 4.36
N LEU A 299 -0.63 9.94 4.28
CA LEU A 299 -0.34 10.61 3.01
C LEU A 299 0.86 9.99 2.30
N ALA A 300 1.95 9.71 3.02
CA ALA A 300 3.15 9.12 2.43
C ALA A 300 2.87 7.75 1.78
N PHE A 301 2.08 6.88 2.43
CA PHE A 301 1.71 5.58 1.85
C PHE A 301 0.74 5.70 0.67
N ILE A 302 -0.21 6.63 0.71
CA ILE A 302 -1.10 6.91 -0.43
C ILE A 302 -0.29 7.40 -1.63
N MET A 303 0.57 8.40 -1.43
CA MET A 303 1.45 8.93 -2.49
C MET A 303 2.38 7.86 -3.07
N LEU A 304 2.90 6.96 -2.23
CA LEU A 304 3.70 5.83 -2.70
C LEU A 304 2.87 4.90 -3.58
N GLY A 305 1.66 4.55 -3.14
CA GLY A 305 0.76 3.68 -3.90
C GLY A 305 0.37 4.26 -5.25
N ASP A 306 0.06 5.55 -5.32
CA ASP A 306 -0.25 6.26 -6.57
C ASP A 306 0.97 6.33 -7.49
N ALA A 307 2.17 6.62 -6.95
CA ALA A 307 3.38 6.63 -7.77
C ALA A 307 3.69 5.23 -8.35
N VAL A 308 3.52 4.17 -7.56
CA VAL A 308 3.68 2.78 -8.02
C VAL A 308 2.61 2.43 -9.06
N ARG A 309 1.37 2.88 -8.87
CA ARG A 309 0.28 2.71 -9.84
C ARG A 309 0.64 3.28 -11.19
N ASP A 310 1.07 4.54 -11.20
CA ASP A 310 1.39 5.23 -12.44
C ASP A 310 2.60 4.62 -13.17
N ALA A 311 3.55 4.05 -12.42
CA ALA A 311 4.70 3.37 -13.01
C ALA A 311 4.34 1.99 -13.60
N LEU A 312 3.29 1.35 -13.07
CA LEU A 312 2.79 0.05 -13.52
C LEU A 312 1.63 0.16 -14.54
N ASP A 313 1.09 1.35 -14.79
CA ASP A 313 0.02 1.54 -15.79
C ASP A 313 0.60 1.56 -17.22
N PRO A 314 0.31 0.55 -18.06
CA PRO A 314 0.81 0.49 -19.43
C PRO A 314 0.16 1.53 -20.34
N LYS A 315 -0.97 2.16 -19.96
CA LYS A 315 -1.65 3.18 -20.78
C LYS A 315 -1.01 4.57 -20.67
N LEU A 316 -0.16 4.79 -19.67
CA LEU A 316 0.61 6.03 -19.50
C LEU A 316 1.94 5.98 -20.28
N ARG A 317 2.17 4.92 -21.07
CA ARG A 317 3.33 4.72 -21.94
C ARG A 317 2.96 4.90 -23.41
#